data_AF-A0A7J6W9Q7-F1
#
_entry.id   AF-A0A7J6W9Q7-F1
#
_cell.length_a   1.000
_cell.length_b   1.000
_cell.length_c   1.000
_cell.angle_alpha   90.00
_cell.angle_beta   90.00
_cell.angle_gamma   90.00
#
_symmetry.space_group_name_H-M   'P 1'
#
loop_
_entity.id
_entity.type
_entity.pdbx_description
1 polymer ?
#
loop_
_entity_poly.entity_id
_entity_poly.type
_entity_poly.pdbx_seq_one_letter_code
_entity_poly.pdbx_strand_id
1 'polypeptide(L)'
;CDPEEPDVCDDGCYGGLMNNALEYTLKAGGLQLEEDYPYTGKDGKCKFDKTKIVASVANFSIVSLDEGQIAANLVKNGPLA
;
A
#
# COMPACT_ATOMS: atom_id res chain seq x y z
N CYS A 1 -6.64 -8.71 -1.40
CA CYS A 1 -7.74 -8.07 -2.12
C CYS A 1 -8.65 -7.53 -1.06
N ASP A 2 -9.05 -6.28 -1.22
CA ASP A 2 -9.61 -5.41 -0.22
C ASP A 2 -10.74 -6.15 0.49
N PRO A 3 -10.72 -6.29 1.83
CA PRO A 3 -11.80 -6.95 2.54
C PRO A 3 -13.15 -6.27 2.33
N GLU A 4 -13.15 -4.96 2.06
CA GLU A 4 -14.35 -4.17 1.82
C GLU A 4 -14.85 -4.34 0.37
N GLU A 5 -13.95 -4.60 -0.58
CA GLU A 5 -14.25 -4.82 -2.00
C GLU A 5 -13.57 -6.10 -2.53
N PRO A 6 -14.05 -7.31 -2.16
CA PRO A 6 -13.34 -8.57 -2.39
C PRO A 6 -13.16 -8.96 -3.87
N ASP A 7 -13.98 -8.40 -4.76
CA ASP A 7 -13.88 -8.61 -6.21
C ASP A 7 -12.83 -7.69 -6.87
N VAL A 8 -12.21 -6.79 -6.12
CA VAL A 8 -11.23 -5.81 -6.62
C VAL A 8 -9.84 -6.15 -6.09
N CYS A 9 -9.04 -6.83 -6.91
CA CYS A 9 -7.63 -7.12 -6.64
C CYS A 9 -6.72 -6.30 -7.56
N ASP A 10 -5.48 -6.07 -7.13
CA ASP A 10 -4.48 -5.42 -7.99
C ASP A 10 -4.00 -6.35 -9.10
N ASP A 11 -3.78 -5.79 -10.29
CA ASP A 11 -3.32 -6.48 -11.50
C ASP A 11 -1.99 -5.89 -12.01
N GLY A 12 -1.10 -5.57 -11.08
CA GLY A 12 0.24 -5.07 -11.37
C GLY A 12 0.22 -3.82 -12.26
N CYS A 13 0.88 -3.91 -13.43
CA CYS A 13 0.95 -2.80 -14.38
C CYS A 13 -0.40 -2.39 -14.99
N TYR A 14 -1.45 -3.20 -14.86
CA TYR A 14 -2.78 -2.92 -15.43
C TYR A 14 -3.72 -2.18 -14.47
N GLY A 15 -3.28 -1.93 -13.24
CA GLY A 15 -4.00 -1.13 -12.25
C GLY A 15 -4.19 -1.84 -10.92
N GLY A 16 -4.69 -1.07 -9.94
CA GLY A 16 -4.92 -1.55 -8.58
C GLY A 16 -5.40 -0.42 -7.67
N LEU A 17 -5.74 -0.78 -6.43
CA LEU A 17 -6.19 0.14 -5.38
C LEU A 17 -5.14 0.25 -4.27
N MET A 18 -4.98 1.45 -3.71
CA MET A 18 -4.02 1.68 -2.62
C MET A 18 -4.37 0.89 -1.36
N ASN A 19 -5.67 0.67 -1.11
CA ASN A 19 -6.15 -0.16 0.01
C ASN A 19 -5.64 -1.61 -0.09
N ASN A 20 -5.68 -2.20 -1.29
CA ASN A 20 -5.14 -3.53 -1.56
C ASN A 20 -3.65 -3.61 -1.23
N ALA A 21 -2.88 -2.60 -1.64
CA ALA A 21 -1.44 -2.54 -1.38
C ALA A 21 -1.13 -2.41 0.12
N LEU A 22 -1.89 -1.59 0.87
CA LEU A 22 -1.76 -1.48 2.32
C LEU A 22 -2.13 -2.78 3.03
N GLU A 23 -3.20 -3.45 2.59
CA GLU A 23 -3.61 -4.74 3.11
C GLU A 23 -2.56 -5.83 2.85
N TYR A 24 -2.01 -5.89 1.64
CA TYR A 24 -0.89 -6.78 1.31
C TYR A 24 0.30 -6.49 2.23
N THR A 25 0.66 -5.23 2.41
CA THR A 25 1.79 -4.82 3.25
C THR A 25 1.62 -5.30 4.69
N LEU A 26 0.42 -5.14 5.25
CA LEU A 26 0.05 -5.60 6.58
C LEU A 26 0.18 -7.14 6.70
N LYS A 27 -0.32 -7.89 5.70
CA LYS A 27 -0.24 -9.37 5.68
C LYS A 27 1.16 -9.92 5.39
N ALA A 28 1.91 -9.26 4.53
CA ALA A 28 3.27 -9.64 4.14
C ALA A 28 4.29 -9.38 5.28
N GLY A 29 3.93 -8.47 6.20
CA GLY A 29 4.76 -8.06 7.34
C GLY A 29 5.58 -6.81 7.08
N GLY A 30 5.52 -6.23 5.86
CA GLY A 30 6.16 -4.97 5.53
C GLY A 30 6.66 -4.84 4.09
N LEU A 31 7.48 -3.82 3.88
CA LEU A 31 8.07 -3.39 2.61
C LEU A 31 9.60 -3.37 2.68
N GLN A 32 10.23 -3.55 1.52
CA GLN A 32 11.67 -3.47 1.33
C GLN A 32 12.08 -2.09 0.81
N LEU A 33 13.37 -1.75 0.90
CA LEU A 33 13.91 -0.55 0.26
C LEU A 33 13.90 -0.68 -1.26
N GLU A 34 13.78 0.46 -1.94
CA GLU A 34 13.86 0.55 -3.40
C GLU A 34 15.20 0.02 -3.93
N GLU A 35 16.30 0.19 -3.20
CA GLU A 35 17.60 -0.36 -3.60
C GLU A 35 17.65 -1.90 -3.54
N ASP A 36 16.89 -2.50 -2.62
CA ASP A 36 16.80 -3.96 -2.43
C ASP A 36 15.78 -4.61 -3.36
N TYR A 37 14.73 -3.88 -3.75
CA TYR A 37 13.72 -4.29 -4.72
C TYR A 37 13.42 -3.15 -5.71
N PRO A 38 14.28 -2.95 -6.72
CA PRO A 38 14.13 -1.83 -7.66
C PRO A 38 12.91 -1.96 -8.57
N TYR A 39 12.27 -0.82 -8.85
CA TYR A 39 11.19 -0.70 -9.79
C TYR A 39 11.68 -0.94 -11.24
N THR A 40 10.99 -1.83 -11.96
CA THR A 40 11.37 -2.21 -13.34
C THR A 40 10.38 -1.74 -14.41
N GLY A 41 9.26 -1.12 -14.01
CA GLY A 41 8.26 -0.60 -14.94
C GLY A 41 7.50 -1.66 -15.76
N LYS A 42 7.48 -2.92 -15.31
CA LYS A 42 6.78 -4.03 -15.97
C LYS A 42 6.43 -5.12 -14.97
N ASP A 43 5.45 -5.94 -15.32
CA ASP A 43 5.11 -7.11 -14.52
C ASP A 43 6.27 -8.10 -14.45
N GLY A 44 6.40 -8.71 -13.28
CA GLY A 44 7.45 -9.66 -12.97
C GLY A 44 7.00 -10.64 -11.91
N LYS A 45 7.85 -11.63 -11.65
CA LYS A 45 7.63 -12.55 -10.52
C LYS A 45 7.96 -11.83 -9.22
N CYS A 46 7.15 -12.07 -8.19
CA CYS A 46 7.41 -11.59 -6.84
C CYS A 46 8.76 -12.14 -6.32
N LYS A 47 9.64 -11.25 -5.87
CA LYS A 47 10.96 -11.55 -5.28
C LYS A 47 11.06 -11.05 -3.84
N PHE A 48 9.92 -10.97 -3.15
CA PHE A 48 9.85 -10.42 -1.81
C PHE A 48 10.73 -11.22 -0.83
N ASP A 49 11.60 -10.50 -0.13
CA ASP A 49 12.49 -11.06 0.88
C ASP A 49 12.14 -10.50 2.25
N LYS A 50 11.59 -11.38 3.11
CA LYS A 50 11.17 -11.04 4.48
C LYS A 50 12.32 -10.57 5.36
N THR A 51 13.56 -10.93 5.04
CA THR A 51 14.75 -10.53 5.83
C THR A 51 15.18 -9.10 5.58
N LYS A 52 14.69 -8.47 4.49
CA LYS A 52 15.03 -7.11 4.06
C LYS A 52 13.88 -6.12 4.29
N ILE A 53 12.93 -6.46 5.15
CA ILE A 53 11.83 -5.56 5.51
C ILE A 53 12.38 -4.39 6.32
N VAL A 54 12.03 -3.16 5.93
CA VAL A 54 12.45 -1.92 6.61
C VAL A 54 11.29 -1.07 7.12
N ALA A 55 10.08 -1.29 6.59
CA ALA A 55 8.89 -0.57 6.97
C ALA A 55 7.71 -1.53 7.07
N SER A 56 6.83 -1.34 8.05
CA SER A 56 5.66 -2.19 8.26
C SER A 56 4.43 -1.33 8.52
N VAL A 57 3.27 -1.80 8.06
CA VAL A 57 1.97 -1.19 8.35
C VAL A 57 1.31 -1.96 9.48
N ALA A 58 0.96 -1.27 10.57
CA ALA A 58 0.25 -1.88 11.69
C ALA A 58 -1.28 -1.81 11.51
N ASN A 59 -1.77 -0.73 10.91
CA ASN A 59 -3.17 -0.53 10.56
C ASN A 59 -3.29 0.61 9.52
N PHE A 60 -4.41 0.69 8.82
CA PHE A 60 -4.79 1.79 7.95
C PHE A 60 -6.27 2.12 8.12
N SER A 61 -6.66 3.34 7.73
CA SER A 61 -8.04 3.80 7.81
C SER A 61 -8.38 4.67 6.62
N ILE A 62 -9.62 4.58 6.15
CA ILE A 62 -10.13 5.38 5.05
C ILE A 62 -10.61 6.73 5.61
N VAL A 63 -10.21 7.81 4.95
CA VAL A 63 -10.63 9.17 5.31
C VAL A 63 -11.89 9.54 4.52
N SER A 64 -12.71 10.43 5.08
CA SER A 64 -13.87 10.99 4.38
C SER A 64 -13.47 11.71 3.08
N LEU A 65 -14.40 11.77 2.14
CA LEU A 65 -14.28 12.55 0.90
C LEU A 65 -14.40 14.07 1.11
N ASP A 66 -14.68 14.51 2.33
CA ASP A 66 -14.72 15.92 2.69
C ASP A 66 -13.31 16.53 2.72
N GLU A 67 -13.06 17.53 1.87
CA GLU A 67 -11.73 18.18 1.76
C GLU A 67 -11.26 18.81 3.08
N GLY A 68 -12.18 19.28 3.92
CA GLY A 68 -11.86 19.80 5.25
C GLY A 68 -11.28 18.72 6.17
N GLN A 69 -11.86 17.52 6.14
CA GLN A 69 -11.35 16.36 6.87
C GLN A 69 -10.05 15.82 6.26
N ILE A 70 -9.90 15.84 4.93
CA ILE A 70 -8.64 15.46 4.27
C ILE A 70 -7.51 16.38 4.72
N ALA A 71 -7.71 17.70 4.68
CA ALA A 71 -6.71 18.68 5.13
C ALA A 71 -6.37 18.50 6.61
N ALA A 72 -7.37 18.28 7.47
CA ALA A 72 -7.15 18.05 8.89
C ALA A 72 -6.34 16.77 9.15
N ASN A 73 -6.64 15.67 8.44
CA ASN A 73 -5.90 14.42 8.57
C ASN A 73 -4.49 14.51 8.00
N LEU A 74 -4.30 15.23 6.89
CA LEU A 74 -2.99 15.47 6.27
C LEU A 74 -2.04 16.19 7.25
N VAL A 75 -2.52 17.25 7.89
CA VAL A 75 -1.72 18.01 8.87
C VAL A 75 -1.43 17.18 10.11
N LYS A 76 -2.39 16.36 10.55
CA LYS A 76 -2.27 15.60 11.80
C LYS A 76 -1.41 14.34 11.67
N ASN A 77 -1.58 13.58 10.59
CA ASN A 77 -1.01 12.24 10.44
C ASN A 77 0.06 12.16 9.34
N GLY A 78 0.18 13.19 8.50
CA GLY A 78 1.10 13.22 7.36
C GLY A 78 0.42 12.84 6.04
N PRO A 79 1.22 12.54 4.99
CA PRO A 79 0.74 12.26 3.64
C PRO A 79 -0.35 11.18 3.61
N LEU A 80 -1.39 11.44 2.82
CA LEU A 80 -2.51 10.52 2.59
C LEU A 80 -2.43 10.02 1.14
N ALA A 81 -2.85 8.79 0.92
CA ALA A 81 -3.04 8.19 -0.40
C ALA A 81 -4.42 8.54 -0.97
#